data_AF-A0A7Y3EQ62-F1
#
_entry.id   AF-A0A7Y3EQ62-F1
#
_cell.length_a   1.000
_cell.length_b   1.000
_cell.length_c   1.000
_cell.angle_alpha   90.00
_cell.angle_beta   90.00
_cell.angle_gamma   90.00
#
_symmetry.space_group_name_H-M   'P 1'
#
loop_
_entity.id
_entity.type
_entity.pdbx_description
1 polymer ?
#
loop_
_entity_poly.entity_id
_entity_poly.type
_entity_poly.pdbx_seq_one_letter_code
_entity_poly.pdbx_strand_id
1 'polypeptide(L)'
;GFGRLSTRGSQNEYVELLKGMPLEKMNPNDNPDVFAGIDVTWNRVAGGKAIARILEAIESDFNFKNPSTHLPDLMKALRMIEALEDEHWSDVKTKEIKKIIEACAGLYLEVSADGPTASPGSAVALAIEALNRQADNIVLKSYKVTTEPNSKVMELALETNRRENLRDTITIPSNLKNTAPYWLNSKGTLGMYKVNDQQLIGQPETPRSMKVLFKLEVAGQPLEISKDVVYRYSKPDEGELYRPFEILPEVTAHLGKEVYIFDSDKQQDVEVIVRAGRSNLEGTVSMAYPQGWSVHPGMQKVSIAQQGDTETLIFTVIPPKDQSEGLLTPMVEVNNTFYTRELVEIDYDHIPFQTVILPSESKIVRIDIIKKGQTIGYIEGAGDAVPESLNNIGYSVIKIKPQDINADLLSQFDAVVVGIRAYNILDELKFKQDLLFDFVEQGGNMIVQYNTSRRLKVDQIAPYPLKLSRDRVTDENAEVRFIDPDHPLLNYPNKIEPSDFNGWVQERGLYFPGEWSEEFTPILSLNDPGESPKEGSLLVAKHGKGHYIYTGLSFFREFPEGVPGAYRLFANMLSIGKDNINLDKKLTD
;
A
#
# COMPACT_ATOMS: atom_id res chain seq x y z
N GLY A 1 7.19 5.34 -18.81
CA GLY A 1 7.63 5.24 -17.40
C GLY A 1 6.98 6.35 -16.60
N PHE A 2 6.68 6.10 -15.32
CA PHE A 2 5.99 7.07 -14.45
C PHE A 2 6.68 8.44 -14.44
N GLY A 3 5.88 9.51 -14.53
CA GLY A 3 6.34 10.90 -14.46
C GLY A 3 7.17 11.41 -15.64
N ARG A 4 7.25 10.68 -16.76
CA ARG A 4 7.85 11.21 -18.00
C ARG A 4 6.80 11.96 -18.82
N LEU A 5 7.23 13.04 -19.48
CA LEU A 5 6.41 13.69 -20.49
C LEU A 5 6.05 12.66 -21.58
N SER A 6 4.78 12.60 -21.94
CA SER A 6 4.30 11.78 -23.05
C SER A 6 4.97 12.26 -24.34
N THR A 7 5.55 11.32 -25.09
CA THR A 7 5.99 11.57 -26.46
C THR A 7 4.81 11.38 -27.40
N ARG A 8 4.59 12.32 -28.31
CA ARG A 8 3.58 12.20 -29.37
C ARG A 8 4.22 11.62 -30.63
N GLY A 9 3.45 10.83 -31.38
CA GLY A 9 3.91 10.19 -32.62
C GLY A 9 4.18 8.69 -32.45
N SER A 10 4.61 8.05 -33.54
CA SER A 10 4.95 6.63 -33.53
C SER A 10 6.28 6.39 -32.82
N GLN A 11 6.34 5.35 -32.00
CA GLN A 11 7.56 4.85 -31.41
C GLN A 11 7.75 3.41 -31.89
N ASN A 12 8.95 3.09 -32.38
CA ASN A 12 9.28 1.72 -32.70
C ASN A 12 9.56 0.98 -31.40
N GLU A 13 8.71 0.01 -31.08
CA GLU A 13 8.97 -1.01 -30.09
C GLU A 13 9.25 -2.33 -30.83
N TYR A 14 10.06 -3.19 -30.24
CA TYR A 14 10.38 -4.49 -30.81
C TYR A 14 10.30 -5.54 -29.72
N VAL A 15 9.90 -6.75 -30.12
CA VAL A 15 9.97 -7.94 -29.27
C VAL A 15 11.15 -8.76 -29.78
N GLU A 16 12.05 -9.13 -28.88
CA GLU A 16 13.18 -10.00 -29.22
C GLU A 16 12.85 -11.45 -28.87
N LEU A 17 12.97 -12.35 -29.85
CA LEU A 17 12.80 -13.77 -29.60
C LEU A 17 14.02 -14.31 -28.85
N LEU A 18 13.91 -14.47 -27.54
CA LEU A 18 14.99 -15.03 -26.71
C LEU A 18 15.10 -16.57 -26.84
N LYS A 19 13.98 -17.27 -27.10
CA LYS A 19 13.93 -18.74 -27.21
C LYS A 19 12.63 -19.20 -27.91
N GLY A 20 12.71 -20.24 -28.74
CA GLY A 20 11.54 -20.84 -29.41
C GLY A 20 11.74 -21.07 -30.91
N MET A 21 10.66 -21.38 -31.62
CA MET A 21 10.67 -21.43 -33.09
C MET A 21 10.74 -19.99 -33.64
N PRO A 22 11.62 -19.70 -34.62
CA PRO A 22 11.65 -18.40 -35.29
C PRO A 22 10.27 -18.03 -35.88
N LEU A 23 9.85 -16.78 -35.74
CA LEU A 23 8.54 -16.30 -36.20
C LEU A 23 8.34 -16.56 -37.70
N GLU A 24 9.40 -16.44 -38.49
CA GLU A 24 9.42 -16.70 -39.94
C GLU A 24 9.14 -18.17 -40.29
N LYS A 25 9.25 -19.08 -39.32
CA LYS A 25 8.97 -20.51 -39.48
C LYS A 25 7.61 -20.94 -38.92
N MET A 26 6.91 -20.07 -38.16
CA MET A 26 5.59 -20.37 -37.59
C MET A 26 4.46 -20.27 -38.61
N ASN A 27 4.59 -19.41 -39.62
CA ASN A 27 3.68 -19.38 -40.77
C ASN A 27 4.44 -19.02 -42.05
N PRO A 28 4.74 -19.99 -42.94
CA PRO A 28 5.49 -19.74 -44.18
C PRO A 28 4.74 -18.87 -45.20
N ASN A 29 3.43 -18.68 -45.05
CA ASN A 29 2.56 -18.14 -46.09
C ASN A 29 1.94 -16.78 -45.77
N ASP A 30 2.08 -16.27 -44.54
CA ASP A 30 1.53 -14.97 -44.15
C ASP A 30 2.42 -14.34 -43.09
N ASN A 31 2.64 -13.04 -43.26
CA ASN A 31 3.42 -12.11 -42.43
C ASN A 31 3.68 -12.64 -40.99
N PRO A 32 4.94 -12.88 -40.58
CA PRO A 32 5.27 -13.49 -39.30
C PRO A 32 4.68 -12.68 -38.13
N ASP A 33 3.60 -13.19 -37.56
CA ASP A 33 2.89 -12.63 -36.41
C ASP A 33 3.22 -13.46 -35.16
N VAL A 34 3.39 -12.79 -34.02
CA VAL A 34 3.59 -13.43 -32.72
C VAL A 34 2.44 -14.34 -32.28
N PHE A 35 1.27 -14.22 -32.92
CA PHE A 35 0.09 -15.06 -32.71
C PHE A 35 -0.17 -16.05 -33.86
N ALA A 36 0.75 -16.18 -34.83
CA ALA A 36 0.59 -17.08 -35.95
C ALA A 36 0.38 -18.55 -35.50
N GLY A 37 -0.55 -19.25 -36.14
CA GLY A 37 -0.89 -20.64 -35.82
C GLY A 37 -1.92 -20.81 -34.68
N ILE A 38 -2.38 -19.72 -34.06
CA ILE A 38 -3.46 -19.76 -33.07
C ILE A 38 -4.80 -19.49 -33.77
N ASP A 39 -5.71 -20.47 -33.75
CA ASP A 39 -7.08 -20.27 -34.23
C ASP A 39 -7.89 -19.49 -33.19
N VAL A 40 -8.15 -18.22 -33.48
CA VAL A 40 -8.96 -17.30 -32.65
C VAL A 40 -10.44 -17.28 -33.03
N THR A 41 -10.88 -18.12 -33.96
CA THR A 41 -12.27 -18.23 -34.40
C THR A 41 -13.04 -19.28 -33.60
N TRP A 42 -14.34 -19.44 -33.86
CA TRP A 42 -15.16 -20.52 -33.30
C TRP A 42 -14.78 -21.92 -33.83
N ASN A 43 -13.92 -22.02 -34.85
CA ASN A 43 -13.45 -23.31 -35.35
C ASN A 43 -12.56 -24.04 -34.33
N ARG A 44 -12.00 -23.32 -33.35
CA ARG A 44 -11.16 -23.87 -32.29
C ARG A 44 -11.88 -24.81 -31.33
N VAL A 45 -13.22 -24.78 -31.29
CA VAL A 45 -14.04 -25.63 -30.42
C VAL A 45 -14.99 -26.50 -31.23
N ALA A 46 -15.15 -27.76 -30.82
CA ALA A 46 -16.12 -28.67 -31.41
C ALA A 46 -17.55 -28.10 -31.29
N GLY A 47 -18.32 -28.12 -32.37
CA GLY A 47 -19.66 -27.51 -32.43
C GLY A 47 -19.67 -25.98 -32.65
N GLY A 48 -18.53 -25.30 -32.54
CA GLY A 48 -18.45 -23.83 -32.63
C GLY A 48 -18.89 -23.24 -33.97
N LYS A 49 -18.72 -23.95 -35.10
CA LYS A 49 -19.19 -23.48 -36.43
C LYS A 49 -20.68 -23.15 -36.47
N ALA A 50 -21.51 -23.92 -35.76
CA ALA A 50 -22.94 -23.70 -35.73
C ALA A 50 -23.31 -22.48 -34.87
N ILE A 51 -22.54 -22.21 -33.81
CA ILE A 51 -22.65 -21.01 -32.97
C ILE A 51 -22.23 -19.77 -33.79
N ALA A 52 -21.09 -19.85 -34.49
CA ALA A 52 -20.60 -18.78 -35.36
C ALA A 52 -21.64 -18.35 -36.39
N ARG A 53 -22.29 -19.29 -37.09
CA ARG A 53 -23.32 -18.96 -38.08
C ARG A 53 -24.47 -18.13 -37.50
N ILE A 54 -24.86 -18.38 -36.25
CA ILE A 54 -25.91 -17.58 -35.58
C ILE A 54 -25.36 -16.19 -35.24
N LEU A 55 -24.18 -16.12 -34.61
CA LEU A 55 -23.60 -14.87 -34.14
C LEU A 55 -23.18 -13.94 -35.30
N GLU A 56 -22.61 -14.49 -36.37
CA GLU A 56 -22.21 -13.74 -37.58
C GLU A 56 -23.44 -13.15 -38.30
N ALA A 57 -24.57 -13.87 -38.33
CA ALA A 57 -25.81 -13.34 -38.88
C ALA A 57 -26.34 -12.17 -38.03
N ILE A 58 -26.33 -12.32 -36.70
CA ILE A 58 -26.70 -11.23 -35.77
C ILE A 58 -25.79 -10.01 -35.96
N GLU A 59 -24.48 -10.22 -36.11
CA GLU A 59 -23.51 -9.14 -36.29
C GLU A 59 -23.72 -8.41 -37.62
N SER A 60 -23.91 -9.16 -38.71
CA SER A 60 -24.19 -8.61 -40.04
C SER A 60 -25.50 -7.81 -40.06
N ASP A 61 -26.54 -8.33 -39.41
CA ASP A 61 -27.89 -7.78 -39.46
C ASP A 61 -28.27 -7.04 -38.16
N PHE A 62 -27.27 -6.54 -37.44
CA PHE A 62 -27.49 -5.98 -36.10
C PHE A 62 -28.43 -4.76 -36.15
N ASN A 63 -29.52 -4.83 -35.37
CA ASN A 63 -30.52 -3.77 -35.31
C ASN A 63 -30.25 -2.86 -34.13
N PHE A 64 -29.39 -1.86 -34.31
CA PHE A 64 -29.04 -0.92 -33.24
C PHE A 64 -30.21 -0.10 -32.71
N LYS A 65 -31.34 0.01 -33.44
CA LYS A 65 -32.54 0.73 -33.00
C LYS A 65 -33.43 -0.12 -32.09
N ASN A 66 -33.49 -1.43 -32.35
CA ASN A 66 -34.22 -2.39 -31.53
C ASN A 66 -33.40 -3.69 -31.40
N PRO A 67 -32.38 -3.72 -30.53
CA PRO A 67 -31.53 -4.91 -30.38
C PRO A 67 -32.28 -6.14 -29.86
N SER A 68 -33.43 -5.95 -29.22
CA SER A 68 -34.22 -7.02 -28.61
C SER A 68 -34.77 -8.02 -29.64
N THR A 69 -34.86 -7.65 -30.92
CA THR A 69 -35.26 -8.57 -32.01
C THR A 69 -34.31 -9.76 -32.16
N HIS A 70 -33.07 -9.63 -31.69
CA HIS A 70 -32.04 -10.67 -31.77
C HIS A 70 -32.05 -11.62 -30.56
N LEU A 71 -32.86 -11.37 -29.54
CA LEU A 71 -32.91 -12.20 -28.32
C LEU A 71 -33.20 -13.68 -28.56
N PRO A 72 -34.14 -14.09 -29.44
CA PRO A 72 -34.39 -15.51 -29.69
C PRO A 72 -33.16 -16.26 -30.19
N ASP A 73 -32.41 -15.67 -31.13
CA ASP A 73 -31.20 -16.28 -31.68
C ASP A 73 -30.01 -16.22 -30.71
N LEU A 74 -29.88 -15.15 -29.92
CA LEU A 74 -28.91 -15.08 -28.83
C LEU A 74 -29.18 -16.13 -27.74
N MET A 75 -30.44 -16.35 -27.37
CA MET A 75 -30.83 -17.40 -26.42
C MET A 75 -30.54 -18.79 -26.98
N LYS A 76 -30.77 -19.01 -28.28
CA LYS A 76 -30.38 -20.25 -28.97
C LYS A 76 -28.87 -20.46 -28.96
N ALA A 77 -28.09 -19.42 -29.27
CA ALA A 77 -26.63 -19.49 -29.21
C ALA A 77 -26.13 -19.76 -27.79
N LEU A 78 -26.74 -19.16 -26.76
CA LEU A 78 -26.43 -19.44 -25.35
C LEU A 78 -26.60 -20.93 -25.03
N ARG A 79 -27.72 -21.54 -25.44
CA ARG A 79 -27.96 -22.97 -25.23
C ARG A 79 -26.91 -23.86 -25.91
N MET A 80 -26.44 -23.46 -27.09
CA MET A 80 -25.39 -24.18 -27.81
C MET A 80 -24.01 -23.99 -27.17
N ILE A 81 -23.72 -22.80 -26.63
CA ILE A 81 -22.49 -22.52 -25.87
C ILE A 81 -22.46 -23.33 -24.58
N GLU A 82 -23.55 -23.35 -23.81
CA GLU A 82 -23.65 -24.12 -22.56
C GLU A 82 -23.52 -25.65 -22.80
N ALA A 83 -23.73 -26.11 -24.03
CA ALA A 83 -23.60 -27.51 -24.43
C ALA A 83 -22.23 -27.87 -25.06
N LEU A 84 -21.27 -26.94 -25.10
CA LEU A 84 -19.92 -27.21 -25.59
C LEU A 84 -19.20 -28.21 -24.67
N GLU A 85 -18.43 -29.13 -25.28
CA GLU A 85 -17.60 -30.09 -24.55
C GLU A 85 -16.39 -29.43 -23.86
N ASP A 86 -15.92 -28.30 -24.40
CA ASP A 86 -14.82 -27.53 -23.82
C ASP A 86 -15.35 -26.65 -22.68
N GLU A 87 -15.15 -27.12 -21.45
CA GLU A 87 -15.63 -26.44 -20.23
C GLU A 87 -15.09 -25.01 -20.11
N HIS A 88 -13.82 -24.78 -20.48
CA HIS A 88 -13.20 -23.47 -20.37
C HIS A 88 -13.90 -22.46 -21.30
N TRP A 89 -14.08 -22.79 -22.58
CA TRP A 89 -14.74 -21.90 -23.52
C TRP A 89 -16.24 -21.81 -23.27
N SER A 90 -16.89 -22.88 -22.81
CA SER A 90 -18.29 -22.84 -22.36
C SER A 90 -18.48 -21.79 -21.26
N ASP A 91 -17.64 -21.82 -20.21
CA ASP A 91 -17.72 -20.88 -19.08
C ASP A 91 -17.47 -19.43 -19.50
N VAL A 92 -16.41 -19.19 -20.28
CA VAL A 92 -16.05 -17.84 -20.75
C VAL A 92 -17.14 -17.28 -21.65
N LYS A 93 -17.57 -18.03 -22.66
CA LYS A 93 -18.54 -17.57 -23.66
C LYS A 93 -19.96 -17.49 -23.12
N THR A 94 -20.33 -18.32 -22.15
CA THR A 94 -21.61 -18.20 -21.43
C THR A 94 -21.71 -16.85 -20.71
N LYS A 95 -20.65 -16.42 -20.01
CA LYS A 95 -20.63 -15.12 -19.34
C LYS A 95 -20.72 -13.96 -20.32
N GLU A 96 -20.00 -14.04 -21.44
CA GLU A 96 -20.03 -13.00 -22.48
C GLU A 96 -21.41 -12.90 -23.14
N ILE A 97 -22.00 -14.02 -23.59
CA ILE A 97 -23.29 -13.98 -24.30
C ILE A 97 -24.43 -13.57 -23.36
N LYS A 98 -24.40 -13.95 -22.08
CA LYS A 98 -25.38 -13.46 -21.09
C LYS A 98 -25.35 -11.93 -20.94
N LYS A 99 -24.16 -11.31 -20.97
CA LYS A 99 -24.02 -9.84 -20.99
C LYS A 99 -24.60 -9.23 -22.25
N ILE A 100 -24.40 -9.86 -23.41
CA ILE A 100 -24.98 -9.41 -24.69
C ILE A 100 -26.51 -9.51 -24.64
N ILE A 101 -27.05 -10.62 -24.17
CA ILE A 101 -28.50 -10.83 -24.00
C ILE A 101 -29.10 -9.76 -23.05
N GLU A 102 -28.47 -9.53 -21.90
CA GLU A 102 -28.87 -8.50 -20.95
C GLU A 102 -28.89 -7.11 -21.60
N ALA A 103 -27.82 -6.75 -22.32
CA ALA A 103 -27.72 -5.47 -23.02
C ALA A 103 -28.75 -5.33 -24.15
N CYS A 104 -28.95 -6.36 -24.98
CA CYS A 104 -29.91 -6.34 -26.09
C CYS A 104 -31.37 -6.26 -25.62
N ALA A 105 -31.68 -6.83 -24.45
CA ALA A 105 -32.98 -6.64 -23.82
C ALA A 105 -33.18 -5.23 -23.24
N GLY A 106 -32.10 -4.48 -23.05
CA GLY A 106 -32.11 -3.28 -22.21
C GLY A 106 -32.50 -3.62 -20.78
N LEU A 107 -32.11 -4.81 -20.31
CA LEU A 107 -32.44 -5.32 -19.00
C LEU A 107 -31.46 -4.73 -17.98
N TYR A 108 -32.01 -4.03 -16.98
CA TYR A 108 -31.29 -3.48 -15.86
C TYR A 108 -31.70 -4.24 -14.60
N LEU A 109 -30.72 -4.87 -13.95
CA LEU A 109 -30.87 -5.57 -12.68
C LEU A 109 -29.83 -5.03 -11.70
N GLU A 110 -30.29 -4.55 -10.55
CA GLU A 110 -29.43 -4.05 -9.48
C GLU A 110 -29.90 -4.61 -8.14
N VAL A 111 -28.96 -4.89 -7.26
CA VAL A 111 -29.23 -5.16 -5.84
C VAL A 111 -28.38 -4.24 -4.99
N SER A 112 -29.01 -3.26 -4.37
CA SER A 112 -28.36 -2.33 -3.45
C SER A 112 -28.68 -2.68 -2.01
N ALA A 113 -27.66 -2.80 -1.17
CA ALA A 113 -27.81 -2.78 0.28
C ALA A 113 -28.15 -1.36 0.76
N ASP A 114 -28.74 -1.26 1.96
CA ASP A 114 -29.05 -0.01 2.67
C ASP A 114 -27.81 0.63 3.32
N GLY A 115 -26.75 -0.14 3.49
CA GLY A 115 -25.44 0.31 3.91
C GLY A 115 -24.32 -0.29 3.05
N PRO A 116 -23.13 0.31 3.12
CA PRO A 116 -21.96 -0.17 2.37
C PRO A 116 -21.31 -1.41 2.92
N THR A 117 -21.55 -1.69 4.20
CA THR A 117 -20.86 -2.72 4.95
C THR A 117 -21.82 -3.39 5.90
N ALA A 118 -21.55 -4.64 6.20
CA ALA A 118 -22.27 -5.38 7.24
C ALA A 118 -21.32 -6.35 7.95
N SER A 119 -21.65 -6.67 9.20
CA SER A 119 -20.92 -7.68 9.96
C SER A 119 -21.66 -9.01 9.99
N PRO A 120 -20.96 -10.14 10.13
CA PRO A 120 -21.60 -11.44 10.35
C PRO A 120 -22.65 -11.38 11.47
N GLY A 121 -23.83 -11.94 11.23
CA GLY A 121 -24.98 -11.92 12.15
C GLY A 121 -25.87 -10.68 12.07
N SER A 122 -25.48 -9.62 11.33
CA SER A 122 -26.33 -8.44 11.16
C SER A 122 -27.43 -8.65 10.11
N ALA A 123 -28.54 -7.93 10.27
CA ALA A 123 -29.60 -7.84 9.27
C ALA A 123 -29.30 -6.73 8.27
N VAL A 124 -29.54 -6.98 6.99
CA VAL A 124 -29.26 -6.04 5.89
C VAL A 124 -30.50 -5.92 5.02
N ALA A 125 -30.94 -4.69 4.75
CA ALA A 125 -32.03 -4.46 3.82
C ALA A 125 -31.49 -4.35 2.40
N LEU A 126 -32.12 -5.06 1.46
CA LEU A 126 -31.80 -5.04 0.04
C LEU A 126 -32.92 -4.35 -0.73
N ALA A 127 -32.54 -3.41 -1.60
CA ALA A 127 -33.38 -2.85 -2.65
C ALA A 127 -32.99 -3.49 -3.98
N ILE A 128 -33.95 -4.14 -4.62
CA ILE A 128 -33.74 -4.83 -5.90
C ILE A 128 -34.50 -4.04 -6.97
N GLU A 129 -33.79 -3.54 -7.97
CA GLU A 129 -34.36 -2.85 -9.13
C GLU A 129 -34.32 -3.79 -10.34
N ALA A 130 -35.46 -3.99 -10.98
CA ALA A 130 -35.59 -4.70 -12.24
C ALA A 130 -36.31 -3.83 -13.27
N LEU A 131 -35.70 -3.64 -14.43
CA LEU A 131 -36.25 -2.84 -15.50
C LEU A 131 -35.93 -3.49 -16.84
N ASN A 132 -36.97 -3.81 -17.62
CA ASN A 132 -36.85 -4.21 -19.01
C ASN A 132 -37.17 -2.99 -19.89
N ARG A 133 -36.26 -2.53 -20.76
CA ARG A 133 -36.49 -1.32 -21.57
C ARG A 133 -37.09 -1.57 -22.94
N GLN A 134 -36.86 -2.74 -23.54
CA GLN A 134 -37.19 -2.94 -24.97
C GLN A 134 -37.65 -4.34 -25.36
N ALA A 135 -37.46 -5.38 -24.54
CA ALA A 135 -37.84 -6.72 -24.92
C ALA A 135 -39.32 -6.99 -24.67
N ASP A 136 -39.95 -7.74 -25.57
CA ASP A 136 -41.28 -8.28 -25.32
C ASP A 136 -41.15 -9.54 -24.45
N ASN A 137 -42.02 -9.67 -23.44
CA ASN A 137 -42.21 -10.89 -22.65
C ASN A 137 -40.97 -11.39 -21.88
N ILE A 138 -40.37 -10.53 -21.05
CA ILE A 138 -39.44 -10.99 -19.99
C ILE A 138 -40.22 -11.21 -18.69
N VAL A 139 -40.02 -12.37 -18.06
CA VAL A 139 -40.63 -12.69 -16.76
C VAL A 139 -39.54 -12.98 -15.74
N LEU A 140 -39.56 -12.27 -14.61
CA LEU A 140 -38.77 -12.63 -13.43
C LEU A 140 -39.49 -13.74 -12.66
N LYS A 141 -39.01 -14.97 -12.83
CA LYS A 141 -39.57 -16.17 -12.19
C LYS A 141 -39.26 -16.19 -10.70
N SER A 142 -37.99 -15.98 -10.35
CA SER A 142 -37.52 -15.93 -8.96
C SER A 142 -36.17 -15.23 -8.84
N TYR A 143 -35.80 -14.88 -7.61
CA TYR A 143 -34.41 -14.56 -7.28
C TYR A 143 -33.95 -15.35 -6.06
N LYS A 144 -32.63 -15.55 -5.93
CA LYS A 144 -32.01 -16.21 -4.78
C LYS A 144 -30.78 -15.44 -4.32
N VAL A 145 -30.73 -15.06 -3.05
CA VAL A 145 -29.51 -14.56 -2.42
C VAL A 145 -28.60 -15.74 -2.10
N THR A 146 -27.32 -15.68 -2.44
CA THR A 146 -26.37 -16.81 -2.31
C THR A 146 -26.22 -17.32 -0.87
N THR A 147 -26.41 -16.45 0.12
CA THR A 147 -26.35 -16.80 1.54
C THR A 147 -27.64 -17.36 2.11
N GLU A 148 -28.73 -17.32 1.35
CA GLU A 148 -30.03 -17.85 1.75
C GLU A 148 -30.27 -19.23 1.13
N PRO A 149 -30.91 -20.17 1.83
CA PRO A 149 -31.14 -21.52 1.31
C PRO A 149 -32.15 -21.53 0.16
N ASN A 150 -33.19 -20.70 0.25
CA ASN A 150 -34.37 -20.77 -0.59
C ASN A 150 -34.42 -19.65 -1.64
N SER A 151 -35.01 -19.94 -2.79
CA SER A 151 -35.34 -18.92 -3.79
C SER A 151 -36.67 -18.25 -3.45
N LYS A 152 -36.82 -16.97 -3.79
CA LYS A 152 -38.05 -16.21 -3.65
C LYS A 152 -38.77 -16.18 -4.99
N VAL A 153 -39.86 -16.95 -5.07
CA VAL A 153 -40.69 -17.08 -6.28
C VAL A 153 -41.58 -15.84 -6.43
N MET A 154 -41.68 -15.32 -7.65
CA MET A 154 -42.43 -14.08 -7.95
C MET A 154 -43.39 -14.23 -9.13
N GLU A 155 -42.95 -14.81 -10.25
CA GLU A 155 -43.70 -14.82 -11.52
C GLU A 155 -44.10 -13.40 -11.97
N LEU A 156 -43.15 -12.47 -11.93
CA LEU A 156 -43.37 -11.06 -12.25
C LEU A 156 -43.06 -10.78 -13.73
N ALA A 157 -44.06 -10.39 -14.52
CA ALA A 157 -43.85 -9.89 -15.87
C ALA A 157 -43.18 -8.51 -15.82
N LEU A 158 -42.03 -8.36 -16.48
CA LEU A 158 -41.31 -7.10 -16.58
C LEU A 158 -41.81 -6.32 -17.81
N GLU A 159 -42.82 -5.48 -17.58
CA GLU A 159 -43.40 -4.60 -18.61
C GLU A 159 -42.35 -3.65 -19.20
N THR A 160 -42.51 -3.34 -20.49
CA THR A 160 -41.56 -2.52 -21.23
C THR A 160 -41.46 -1.11 -20.65
N ASN A 161 -40.22 -0.73 -20.34
CA ASN A 161 -39.79 0.52 -19.74
C ASN A 161 -40.49 0.88 -18.42
N ARG A 162 -40.94 -0.14 -17.67
CA ARG A 162 -41.50 0.01 -16.33
C ARG A 162 -40.54 -0.53 -15.29
N ARG A 163 -40.19 0.32 -14.32
CA ARG A 163 -39.32 -0.04 -13.20
C ARG A 163 -40.13 -0.83 -12.16
N GLU A 164 -39.61 -1.98 -11.79
CA GLU A 164 -40.08 -2.78 -10.66
C GLU A 164 -39.07 -2.71 -9.51
N ASN A 165 -39.57 -2.39 -8.31
CA ASN A 165 -38.75 -2.24 -7.11
C ASN A 165 -39.20 -3.26 -6.07
N LEU A 166 -38.30 -4.17 -5.70
CA LEU A 166 -38.54 -5.16 -4.67
C LEU A 166 -37.69 -4.80 -3.45
N ARG A 167 -38.18 -5.18 -2.27
CA ARG A 167 -37.44 -5.05 -1.02
C ARG A 167 -37.27 -6.40 -0.39
N ASP A 168 -36.11 -6.59 0.20
CA ASP A 168 -35.79 -7.79 0.96
C ASP A 168 -35.01 -7.45 2.22
N THR A 169 -35.00 -8.36 3.18
CA THR A 169 -34.14 -8.29 4.35
C THR A 169 -33.54 -9.66 4.58
N ILE A 170 -32.21 -9.69 4.64
CA ILE A 170 -31.42 -10.91 4.84
C ILE A 170 -30.64 -10.81 6.14
N THR A 171 -30.24 -11.94 6.69
CA THR A 171 -29.28 -11.98 7.81
C THR A 171 -27.96 -12.52 7.30
N ILE A 172 -26.87 -11.79 7.54
CA ILE A 172 -25.54 -12.25 7.17
C ILE A 172 -25.19 -13.48 8.02
N PRO A 173 -24.84 -14.63 7.42
CA PRO A 173 -24.43 -15.81 8.19
C PRO A 173 -23.25 -15.48 9.12
N SER A 174 -23.31 -15.95 10.38
CA SER A 174 -22.26 -15.69 11.37
C SER A 174 -20.89 -16.26 11.00
N ASN A 175 -20.84 -17.23 10.08
CA ASN A 175 -19.62 -17.84 9.57
C ASN A 175 -19.17 -17.27 8.21
N LEU A 176 -19.85 -16.24 7.69
CA LEU A 176 -19.46 -15.62 6.43
C LEU A 176 -18.10 -14.95 6.59
N LYS A 177 -17.17 -15.25 5.68
CA LYS A 177 -15.84 -14.65 5.70
C LYS A 177 -15.91 -13.17 5.39
N ASN A 178 -15.03 -12.40 6.03
CA ASN A 178 -14.84 -10.99 5.71
C ASN A 178 -14.43 -10.83 4.25
N THR A 179 -14.79 -9.69 3.69
CA THR A 179 -14.40 -9.29 2.35
C THR A 179 -13.16 -8.43 2.45
N ALA A 180 -12.07 -8.95 1.90
CA ALA A 180 -10.78 -8.30 1.84
C ALA A 180 -10.01 -8.86 0.65
N PRO A 181 -9.03 -8.14 0.09
CA PRO A 181 -8.16 -8.67 -0.96
C PRO A 181 -7.52 -10.00 -0.53
N TYR A 182 -7.73 -11.05 -1.31
CA TYR A 182 -7.44 -12.42 -0.86
C TYR A 182 -5.96 -12.65 -0.55
N TRP A 183 -5.08 -11.84 -1.16
CA TRP A 183 -3.63 -11.82 -0.95
C TRP A 183 -3.18 -11.11 0.32
N LEU A 184 -4.08 -10.41 1.03
CA LEU A 184 -3.82 -9.73 2.31
C LEU A 184 -4.51 -10.41 3.50
N ASN A 185 -5.24 -11.50 3.26
CA ASN A 185 -5.92 -12.25 4.33
C ASN A 185 -4.93 -12.87 5.33
N SER A 186 -3.70 -13.16 4.89
CA SER A 186 -2.64 -13.78 5.70
C SER A 186 -1.33 -13.01 5.55
N LYS A 187 -0.52 -13.01 6.62
CA LYS A 187 0.83 -12.43 6.60
C LYS A 187 1.68 -13.16 5.56
N GLY A 188 2.27 -12.39 4.65
CA GLY A 188 3.19 -12.86 3.60
C GLY A 188 4.59 -13.12 4.13
N THR A 189 5.51 -13.39 3.20
CA THR A 189 6.96 -13.31 3.44
C THR A 189 7.50 -12.05 2.77
N LEU A 190 8.77 -11.73 2.99
CA LEU A 190 9.42 -10.62 2.31
C LEU A 190 9.23 -10.73 0.78
N GLY A 191 8.74 -9.66 0.16
CA GLY A 191 8.50 -9.56 -1.28
C GLY A 191 7.35 -10.41 -1.85
N MET A 192 6.63 -11.19 -1.02
CA MET A 192 5.63 -12.16 -1.50
C MET A 192 4.38 -12.22 -0.61
N TYR A 193 3.21 -12.17 -1.24
CA TYR A 193 1.94 -12.43 -0.56
C TYR A 193 1.75 -13.92 -0.27
N LYS A 194 1.00 -14.24 0.80
CA LYS A 194 0.60 -15.61 1.11
C LYS A 194 -0.86 -15.85 0.77
N VAL A 195 -1.10 -16.70 -0.23
CA VAL A 195 -2.44 -17.13 -0.66
C VAL A 195 -2.55 -18.63 -0.50
N ASN A 196 -3.39 -19.08 0.44
CA ASN A 196 -3.53 -20.52 0.72
C ASN A 196 -4.38 -21.25 -0.34
N ASP A 197 -5.32 -20.55 -0.98
CA ASP A 197 -6.18 -21.10 -2.02
C ASP A 197 -5.65 -20.73 -3.40
N GLN A 198 -5.10 -21.73 -4.11
CA GLN A 198 -4.50 -21.51 -5.43
C GLN A 198 -5.51 -21.04 -6.48
N GLN A 199 -6.80 -21.34 -6.34
CA GLN A 199 -7.82 -20.93 -7.32
C GLN A 199 -8.06 -19.41 -7.32
N LEU A 200 -7.67 -18.73 -6.24
CA LEU A 200 -7.73 -17.28 -6.15
C LEU A 200 -6.56 -16.61 -6.87
N ILE A 201 -5.43 -17.29 -7.04
CA ILE A 201 -4.24 -16.71 -7.66
C ILE A 201 -4.54 -16.36 -9.13
N GLY A 202 -4.33 -15.09 -9.47
CA GLY A 202 -4.60 -14.55 -10.81
C GLY A 202 -6.00 -13.96 -10.97
N GLN A 203 -6.88 -14.09 -9.98
CA GLN A 203 -8.13 -13.34 -9.96
C GLN A 203 -7.82 -11.85 -9.73
N PRO A 204 -8.48 -10.92 -10.45
CA PRO A 204 -8.23 -9.49 -10.28
C PRO A 204 -8.71 -8.97 -8.91
N GLU A 205 -9.74 -9.60 -8.35
CA GLU A 205 -10.35 -9.25 -7.06
C GLU A 205 -10.79 -10.52 -6.32
N THR A 206 -11.01 -10.41 -5.01
CA THR A 206 -11.64 -11.47 -4.22
C THR A 206 -13.09 -11.68 -4.72
N PRO A 207 -13.48 -12.90 -5.12
CA PRO A 207 -14.85 -13.17 -5.52
C PRO A 207 -15.84 -12.80 -4.41
N ARG A 208 -16.82 -11.96 -4.73
CA ARG A 208 -17.85 -11.53 -3.78
C ARG A 208 -18.71 -12.72 -3.35
N SER A 209 -18.88 -12.88 -2.05
CA SER A 209 -19.69 -13.96 -1.46
C SER A 209 -21.19 -13.67 -1.52
N MET A 210 -21.55 -12.39 -1.52
CA MET A 210 -22.92 -11.89 -1.57
C MET A 210 -23.35 -11.57 -3.00
N LYS A 211 -24.14 -12.47 -3.59
CA LYS A 211 -24.73 -12.28 -4.93
C LYS A 211 -26.21 -12.59 -4.90
N VAL A 212 -26.94 -12.01 -5.85
CA VAL A 212 -28.32 -12.37 -6.14
C VAL A 212 -28.40 -12.99 -7.52
N LEU A 213 -28.98 -14.18 -7.55
CA LEU A 213 -29.20 -14.98 -8.73
C LEU A 213 -30.63 -14.76 -9.22
N PHE A 214 -30.79 -14.09 -10.34
CA PHE A 214 -32.08 -13.85 -10.99
C PHE A 214 -32.36 -14.97 -11.98
N LYS A 215 -33.49 -15.65 -11.80
CA LYS A 215 -34.03 -16.61 -12.77
C LYS A 215 -35.13 -15.94 -13.56
N LEU A 216 -34.85 -15.73 -14.83
CA LEU A 216 -35.71 -15.05 -15.80
C LEU A 216 -36.20 -16.06 -16.83
N GLU A 217 -37.28 -15.70 -17.51
CA GLU A 217 -37.68 -16.27 -18.78
C GLU A 217 -37.56 -15.17 -19.83
N VAL A 218 -36.75 -15.40 -20.87
CA VAL A 218 -36.47 -14.45 -21.97
C VAL A 218 -36.71 -15.19 -23.27
N ALA A 219 -37.59 -14.65 -24.13
CA ALA A 219 -38.00 -15.29 -25.38
C ALA A 219 -38.47 -16.76 -25.19
N GLY A 220 -39.17 -17.03 -24.08
CA GLY A 220 -39.69 -18.37 -23.72
C GLY A 220 -38.63 -19.37 -23.24
N GLN A 221 -37.39 -18.93 -23.00
CA GLN A 221 -36.31 -19.76 -22.50
C GLN A 221 -35.79 -19.26 -21.14
N PRO A 222 -35.35 -20.16 -20.25
CA PRO A 222 -34.79 -19.75 -18.98
C PRO A 222 -33.48 -18.98 -19.17
N LEU A 223 -33.25 -17.95 -18.39
CA LEU A 223 -31.99 -17.21 -18.33
C LEU A 223 -31.64 -16.95 -16.87
N GLU A 224 -30.39 -17.22 -16.51
CA GLU A 224 -29.90 -16.97 -15.16
C GLU A 224 -28.80 -15.90 -15.19
N ILE A 225 -29.05 -14.79 -14.48
CA ILE A 225 -28.12 -13.66 -14.34
C ILE A 225 -27.76 -13.50 -12.87
N SER A 226 -26.46 -13.37 -12.57
CA SER A 226 -25.97 -13.09 -11.22
C SER A 226 -25.53 -11.64 -11.13
N LYS A 227 -25.97 -10.93 -10.08
CA LYS A 227 -25.51 -9.59 -9.72
C LYS A 227 -24.89 -9.61 -8.33
N ASP A 228 -23.76 -8.95 -8.19
CA ASP A 228 -23.18 -8.69 -6.86
C ASP A 228 -24.07 -7.70 -6.11
N VAL A 229 -24.12 -7.83 -4.78
CA VAL A 229 -24.73 -6.80 -3.94
C VAL A 229 -23.80 -5.59 -3.91
N VAL A 230 -24.34 -4.41 -4.16
CA VAL A 230 -23.61 -3.13 -4.14
C VAL A 230 -24.21 -2.19 -3.11
N TYR A 231 -23.58 -1.05 -2.88
CA TYR A 231 -24.18 0.09 -2.22
C TYR A 231 -24.25 1.25 -3.20
N ARG A 232 -25.47 1.56 -3.63
CA ARG A 232 -25.78 2.72 -4.48
C ARG A 232 -26.11 3.91 -3.59
N TYR A 233 -25.46 5.04 -3.85
CA TYR A 233 -25.67 6.28 -3.11
C TYR A 233 -25.50 7.49 -4.03
N SER A 234 -25.72 8.69 -3.50
CA SER A 234 -25.47 9.91 -4.28
C SER A 234 -24.83 10.98 -3.41
N LYS A 235 -23.99 11.80 -4.04
CA LYS A 235 -23.50 13.05 -3.46
C LYS A 235 -24.00 14.21 -4.32
N PRO A 236 -24.38 15.37 -3.75
CA PRO A 236 -24.94 16.49 -4.52
C PRO A 236 -24.05 17.00 -5.66
N ASP A 237 -22.73 16.89 -5.51
CA ASP A 237 -21.69 17.37 -6.42
C ASP A 237 -21.17 16.29 -7.39
N GLU A 238 -21.31 15.00 -7.06
CA GLU A 238 -20.85 13.89 -7.91
C GLU A 238 -21.99 13.13 -8.61
N GLY A 239 -23.23 13.25 -8.14
CA GLY A 239 -24.37 12.52 -8.67
C GLY A 239 -24.47 11.09 -8.12
N GLU A 240 -24.83 10.14 -8.98
CA GLU A 240 -25.03 8.72 -8.63
C GLU A 240 -23.68 7.99 -8.55
N LEU A 241 -23.46 7.31 -7.42
CA LEU A 241 -22.22 6.63 -7.09
C LEU A 241 -22.50 5.20 -6.62
N TYR A 242 -21.49 4.36 -6.79
CA TYR A 242 -21.52 2.96 -6.43
C TYR A 242 -20.27 2.60 -5.65
N ARG A 243 -20.43 1.73 -4.65
CA ARG A 243 -19.31 0.97 -4.11
C ARG A 243 -19.70 -0.48 -3.85
N PRO A 244 -18.74 -1.41 -3.81
CA PRO A 244 -19.02 -2.78 -3.40
C PRO A 244 -19.63 -2.84 -2.00
N PHE A 245 -20.46 -3.85 -1.76
CA PHE A 245 -20.94 -4.19 -0.43
C PHE A 245 -19.93 -5.11 0.26
N GLU A 246 -19.36 -4.66 1.38
CA GLU A 246 -18.25 -5.35 2.05
C GLU A 246 -18.69 -6.01 3.37
N ILE A 247 -18.30 -7.27 3.57
CA ILE A 247 -18.48 -7.94 4.86
C ILE A 247 -17.27 -7.66 5.76
N LEU A 248 -17.47 -6.96 6.87
CA LEU A 248 -16.40 -6.54 7.77
C LEU A 248 -16.55 -7.17 9.17
N PRO A 249 -15.46 -7.27 9.96
CA PRO A 249 -15.55 -7.68 11.36
C PRO A 249 -16.57 -6.84 12.17
N GLU A 250 -17.15 -7.40 13.23
CA GLU A 250 -18.09 -6.64 14.10
C GLU A 250 -17.40 -5.53 14.89
N VAL A 251 -16.07 -5.61 15.03
CA VAL A 251 -15.22 -4.57 15.59
C VAL A 251 -13.83 -4.67 14.99
N THR A 252 -13.21 -3.51 14.78
CA THR A 252 -11.78 -3.39 14.45
C THR A 252 -11.12 -2.40 15.39
N ALA A 253 -9.81 -2.52 15.58
CA ALA A 253 -9.04 -1.56 16.36
C ALA A 253 -7.69 -1.34 15.70
N HIS A 254 -7.19 -0.11 15.78
CA HIS A 254 -5.83 0.24 15.39
C HIS A 254 -5.17 1.12 16.45
N LEU A 255 -3.85 1.21 16.38
CA LEU A 255 -3.06 2.10 17.23
C LEU A 255 -2.75 3.39 16.49
N GLY A 256 -2.64 4.52 17.19
CA GLY A 256 -2.45 5.84 16.57
C GLY A 256 -1.14 6.05 15.78
N LYS A 257 -0.16 5.14 15.90
CA LYS A 257 1.13 5.18 15.18
C LYS A 257 1.58 3.77 14.82
N GLU A 258 2.25 3.62 13.67
CA GLU A 258 2.85 2.34 13.25
C GLU A 258 4.08 1.97 14.10
N VAL A 259 4.85 2.97 14.56
CA VAL A 259 6.04 2.76 15.39
C VAL A 259 6.05 3.74 16.57
N TYR A 260 6.31 3.20 17.77
CA TYR A 260 6.53 3.96 19.00
C TYR A 260 7.98 3.81 19.47
N ILE A 261 8.67 4.93 19.68
CA ILE A 261 10.08 4.97 20.06
C ILE A 261 10.24 5.61 21.42
N PHE A 262 10.97 4.92 22.30
CA PHE A 262 11.28 5.34 23.67
C PHE A 262 12.80 5.54 23.78
N ASP A 263 13.24 6.79 23.87
CA ASP A 263 14.65 7.15 24.05
C ASP A 263 15.13 7.01 25.51
N SER A 264 14.19 6.80 26.43
CA SER A 264 14.42 6.72 27.88
C SER A 264 13.39 5.80 28.54
N ASP A 265 13.43 5.68 29.87
CA ASP A 265 12.48 4.92 30.69
C ASP A 265 11.14 5.66 30.94
N LYS A 266 10.93 6.79 30.24
CA LYS A 266 9.70 7.58 30.35
C LYS A 266 8.55 6.85 29.68
N GLN A 267 7.42 6.80 30.39
CA GLN A 267 6.17 6.30 29.84
C GLN A 267 5.63 7.21 28.71
N GLN A 268 4.87 6.62 27.79
CA GLN A 268 4.19 7.34 26.72
C GLN A 268 2.74 6.87 26.62
N ASP A 269 1.85 7.81 26.32
CA ASP A 269 0.46 7.48 25.98
C ASP A 269 0.36 6.94 24.56
N VAL A 270 -0.44 5.89 24.43
CA VAL A 270 -0.76 5.18 23.19
C VAL A 270 -2.26 5.19 23.01
N GLU A 271 -2.69 5.70 21.87
CA GLU A 271 -4.10 5.74 21.48
C GLU A 271 -4.47 4.42 20.81
N VAL A 272 -5.56 3.82 21.28
CA VAL A 272 -6.25 2.70 20.64
C VAL A 272 -7.57 3.22 20.11
N ILE A 273 -7.73 3.21 18.80
CA ILE A 273 -8.94 3.66 18.12
C ILE A 273 -9.76 2.42 17.77
N VAL A 274 -10.91 2.25 18.42
CA VAL A 274 -11.84 1.15 18.18
C VAL A 274 -12.95 1.63 17.26
N ARG A 275 -13.25 0.87 16.20
CA ARG A 275 -14.34 1.15 15.26
C ARG A 275 -15.39 0.06 15.30
N ALA A 276 -16.65 0.46 15.46
CA ALA A 276 -17.77 -0.48 15.51
C ALA A 276 -18.23 -0.92 14.12
N GLY A 277 -18.32 -2.22 13.88
CA GLY A 277 -18.90 -2.82 12.67
C GLY A 277 -20.43 -3.00 12.75
N ARG A 278 -21.01 -2.85 13.95
CA ARG A 278 -22.46 -2.89 14.20
C ARG A 278 -22.88 -1.86 15.25
N SER A 279 -24.16 -1.50 15.25
CA SER A 279 -24.73 -0.62 16.27
C SER A 279 -24.78 -1.29 17.64
N ASN A 280 -24.72 -0.49 18.70
CA ASN A 280 -24.71 -0.91 20.11
C ASN A 280 -23.61 -1.96 20.40
N LEU A 281 -22.39 -1.65 19.98
CA LEU A 281 -21.22 -2.45 20.30
C LEU A 281 -20.84 -2.21 21.76
N GLU A 282 -20.69 -3.29 22.53
CA GLU A 282 -20.16 -3.26 23.89
C GLU A 282 -19.04 -4.29 24.00
N GLY A 283 -17.94 -3.91 24.65
CA GLY A 283 -16.80 -4.81 24.84
C GLY A 283 -15.76 -4.26 25.79
N THR A 284 -14.62 -4.94 25.82
CA THR A 284 -13.44 -4.53 26.57
C THR A 284 -12.21 -4.53 25.68
N VAL A 285 -11.32 -3.59 25.92
CA VAL A 285 -10.09 -3.41 25.15
C VAL A 285 -8.91 -3.64 26.08
N SER A 286 -8.02 -4.52 25.67
CA SER A 286 -6.72 -4.76 26.29
C SER A 286 -5.64 -4.74 25.21
N MET A 287 -4.40 -5.02 25.59
CA MET A 287 -3.26 -4.89 24.68
C MET A 287 -2.28 -6.02 24.94
N ALA A 288 -1.84 -6.70 23.88
CA ALA A 288 -0.70 -7.61 23.93
C ALA A 288 0.59 -6.81 23.69
N TYR A 289 1.62 -7.11 24.46
CA TYR A 289 2.91 -6.42 24.45
C TYR A 289 4.06 -7.40 24.80
N PRO A 290 5.30 -7.11 24.39
CA PRO A 290 6.46 -7.96 24.67
C PRO A 290 6.82 -8.00 26.16
N GLN A 291 7.57 -9.04 26.54
CA GLN A 291 8.04 -9.22 27.92
C GLN A 291 8.89 -8.03 28.37
N GLY A 292 8.70 -7.60 29.63
CA GLY A 292 9.43 -6.48 30.25
C GLY A 292 8.76 -5.12 30.07
N TRP A 293 7.79 -5.01 29.16
CA TRP A 293 6.93 -3.83 29.01
C TRP A 293 5.71 -3.94 29.94
N SER A 294 5.08 -2.80 30.23
CA SER A 294 3.81 -2.77 30.96
C SER A 294 2.87 -1.72 30.39
N VAL A 295 1.56 -1.97 30.54
CA VAL A 295 0.49 -1.15 29.99
C VAL A 295 -0.55 -0.89 31.07
N HIS A 296 -0.96 0.37 31.21
CA HIS A 296 -1.94 0.81 32.19
C HIS A 296 -3.01 1.74 31.58
N PRO A 297 -4.30 1.58 31.95
CA PRO A 297 -4.85 0.44 32.70
C PRO A 297 -4.76 -0.86 31.89
N GLY A 298 -4.78 -2.02 32.55
CA GLY A 298 -4.66 -3.32 31.85
C GLY A 298 -5.84 -3.67 30.94
N MET A 299 -6.99 -3.02 31.15
CA MET A 299 -8.19 -3.17 30.34
C MET A 299 -9.08 -1.93 30.48
N GLN A 300 -9.80 -1.56 29.42
CA GLN A 300 -10.80 -0.49 29.40
C GLN A 300 -12.10 -0.98 28.78
N LYS A 301 -13.24 -0.37 29.13
CA LYS A 301 -14.52 -0.65 28.48
C LYS A 301 -14.65 0.21 27.23
N VAL A 302 -15.36 -0.30 26.22
CA VAL A 302 -15.73 0.43 25.01
C VAL A 302 -17.23 0.26 24.77
N SER A 303 -17.91 1.34 24.40
CA SER A 303 -19.35 1.33 24.11
C SER A 303 -19.67 2.31 22.99
N ILE A 304 -19.97 1.77 21.81
CA ILE A 304 -20.19 2.55 20.60
C ILE A 304 -21.63 2.32 20.13
N ALA A 305 -22.43 3.39 20.12
CA ALA A 305 -23.86 3.30 19.82
C ALA A 305 -24.15 3.05 18.33
N GLN A 306 -23.40 3.70 17.44
CA GLN A 306 -23.66 3.68 16.00
C GLN A 306 -22.65 2.81 15.25
N GLN A 307 -23.13 2.08 14.26
CA GLN A 307 -22.25 1.40 13.31
C GLN A 307 -21.37 2.42 12.57
N GLY A 308 -20.08 2.10 12.42
CA GLY A 308 -19.10 2.92 11.72
C GLY A 308 -18.44 3.99 12.59
N ASP A 309 -19.00 4.28 13.76
CA ASP A 309 -18.44 5.25 14.71
C ASP A 309 -17.22 4.68 15.46
N THR A 310 -16.44 5.57 16.07
CA THR A 310 -15.15 5.25 16.70
C THR A 310 -15.07 5.78 18.12
N GLU A 311 -14.40 5.02 18.99
CA GLU A 311 -14.02 5.47 20.33
C GLU A 311 -12.50 5.34 20.49
N THR A 312 -11.85 6.41 20.96
CA THR A 312 -10.41 6.43 21.23
C THR A 312 -10.17 6.21 22.73
N LEU A 313 -9.38 5.19 23.05
CA LEU A 313 -8.97 4.87 24.41
C LEU A 313 -7.47 5.12 24.56
N ILE A 314 -7.06 5.69 25.68
CA ILE A 314 -5.66 6.02 25.94
C ILE A 314 -5.08 5.02 26.93
N PHE A 315 -4.00 4.36 26.54
CA PHE A 315 -3.21 3.46 27.40
C PHE A 315 -1.82 4.05 27.61
N THR A 316 -1.36 4.09 28.85
CA THR A 316 0.01 4.46 29.17
C THR A 316 0.89 3.22 29.05
N VAL A 317 1.89 3.29 28.17
CA VAL A 317 2.89 2.23 27.95
C VAL A 317 4.19 2.62 28.64
N ILE A 318 4.73 1.72 29.45
CA ILE A 318 5.96 1.92 30.21
C ILE A 318 7.04 0.96 29.65
N PRO A 319 8.16 1.49 29.13
CA PRO A 319 9.22 0.66 28.57
C PRO A 319 10.09 0.01 29.66
N PRO A 320 10.83 -1.06 29.33
CA PRO A 320 11.89 -1.56 30.19
C PRO A 320 13.06 -0.56 30.27
N LYS A 321 13.97 -0.79 31.22
CA LYS A 321 15.17 0.04 31.37
C LYS A 321 16.15 -0.14 30.21
N ASP A 322 16.37 -1.40 29.84
CA ASP A 322 17.33 -1.81 28.81
C ASP A 322 16.71 -1.81 27.40
N GLN A 323 17.55 -1.86 26.37
CA GLN A 323 17.11 -1.93 24.98
C GLN A 323 16.17 -3.12 24.74
N SER A 324 15.02 -2.87 24.13
CA SER A 324 14.00 -3.88 23.87
C SER A 324 13.14 -3.45 22.69
N GLU A 325 12.68 -4.41 21.90
CA GLU A 325 11.71 -4.16 20.83
C GLU A 325 10.67 -5.29 20.77
N GLY A 326 9.54 -5.01 20.14
CA GLY A 326 8.50 -5.99 19.89
C GLY A 326 7.28 -5.37 19.25
N LEU A 327 6.15 -6.07 19.36
CA LEU A 327 4.88 -5.66 18.78
C LEU A 327 3.86 -5.32 19.86
N LEU A 328 3.10 -4.27 19.62
CA LEU A 328 1.95 -3.86 20.39
C LEU A 328 0.69 -4.15 19.58
N THR A 329 -0.24 -4.92 20.14
CA THR A 329 -1.45 -5.35 19.45
C THR A 329 -2.67 -5.04 20.31
N PRO A 330 -3.60 -4.18 19.86
CA PRO A 330 -4.85 -3.97 20.56
C PRO A 330 -5.72 -5.23 20.43
N MET A 331 -6.37 -5.61 21.53
CA MET A 331 -7.24 -6.76 21.62
C MET A 331 -8.61 -6.30 22.10
N VAL A 332 -9.62 -6.36 21.22
CA VAL A 332 -11.00 -6.04 21.59
C VAL A 332 -11.75 -7.33 21.84
N GLU A 333 -12.28 -7.51 23.04
CA GLU A 333 -13.13 -8.64 23.41
C GLU A 333 -14.60 -8.24 23.30
N VAL A 334 -15.35 -8.97 22.47
CA VAL A 334 -16.80 -8.84 22.31
C VAL A 334 -17.39 -10.25 22.31
N ASN A 335 -18.38 -10.51 23.18
CA ASN A 335 -19.03 -11.81 23.30
C ASN A 335 -18.04 -13.00 23.41
N ASN A 336 -16.99 -12.86 24.22
CA ASN A 336 -15.91 -13.85 24.42
C ASN A 336 -15.07 -14.15 23.16
N THR A 337 -15.09 -13.27 22.16
CA THR A 337 -14.26 -13.36 20.95
C THR A 337 -13.29 -12.18 20.91
N PHE A 338 -12.02 -12.45 20.65
CA PHE A 338 -10.98 -11.43 20.51
C PHE A 338 -10.81 -10.99 19.05
N TYR A 339 -10.77 -9.68 18.85
CA TYR A 339 -10.51 -9.02 17.58
C TYR A 339 -9.21 -8.23 17.67
N THR A 340 -8.29 -8.49 16.74
CA THR A 340 -6.92 -7.93 16.71
C THR A 340 -6.56 -7.32 15.35
N ARG A 341 -7.59 -6.97 14.58
CA ARG A 341 -7.43 -6.49 13.20
C ARG A 341 -7.89 -5.05 13.08
N GLU A 342 -7.24 -4.33 12.18
CA GLU A 342 -7.62 -2.99 11.77
C GLU A 342 -8.34 -3.00 10.42
N LEU A 343 -9.11 -1.95 10.18
CA LEU A 343 -9.73 -1.65 8.90
C LEU A 343 -8.98 -0.46 8.27
N VAL A 344 -8.34 -0.70 7.14
CA VAL A 344 -7.73 0.33 6.30
C VAL A 344 -8.68 0.65 5.15
N GLU A 345 -9.10 1.90 5.06
CA GLU A 345 -9.91 2.42 3.95
C GLU A 345 -9.00 3.13 2.94
N ILE A 346 -9.13 2.74 1.68
CA ILE A 346 -8.40 3.34 0.57
C ILE A 346 -9.42 4.11 -0.27
N ASP A 347 -9.42 5.43 -0.11
CA ASP A 347 -10.39 6.34 -0.70
C ASP A 347 -9.68 7.49 -1.41
N TYR A 348 -9.41 7.32 -2.70
CA TYR A 348 -8.87 8.37 -3.56
C TYR A 348 -9.81 8.57 -4.75
N ASP A 349 -10.04 9.83 -5.14
CA ASP A 349 -10.97 10.20 -6.24
C ASP A 349 -10.71 9.49 -7.58
N HIS A 350 -9.50 8.96 -7.80
CA HIS A 350 -9.08 8.34 -9.06
C HIS A 350 -9.12 6.81 -9.05
N ILE A 351 -9.52 6.16 -7.95
CA ILE A 351 -9.73 4.71 -7.87
C ILE A 351 -11.01 4.37 -7.09
N PRO A 352 -11.61 3.18 -7.30
CA PRO A 352 -12.74 2.75 -6.47
C PRO A 352 -12.36 2.64 -4.99
N PHE A 353 -13.31 3.00 -4.11
CA PHE A 353 -13.21 2.79 -2.66
C PHE A 353 -12.93 1.33 -2.35
N GLN A 354 -11.89 1.07 -1.56
CA GLN A 354 -11.47 -0.27 -1.16
C GLN A 354 -11.28 -0.36 0.34
N THR A 355 -11.56 -1.54 0.90
CA THR A 355 -11.32 -1.85 2.31
C THR A 355 -10.34 -3.00 2.43
N VAL A 356 -9.39 -2.87 3.35
CA VAL A 356 -8.42 -3.92 3.66
C VAL A 356 -8.47 -4.19 5.16
N ILE A 357 -8.55 -5.47 5.53
CA ILE A 357 -8.45 -5.89 6.93
C ILE A 357 -7.03 -6.42 7.16
N LEU A 358 -6.27 -5.79 8.04
CA LEU A 358 -4.88 -6.18 8.35
C LEU A 358 -4.75 -6.57 9.84
N PRO A 359 -3.73 -7.36 10.23
CA PRO A 359 -3.34 -7.44 11.64
C PRO A 359 -3.03 -6.04 12.16
N SER A 360 -3.63 -5.65 13.29
CA SER A 360 -3.30 -4.38 13.93
C SER A 360 -2.07 -4.56 14.82
N GLU A 361 -0.90 -4.21 14.32
CA GLU A 361 0.36 -4.33 15.04
C GLU A 361 1.16 -3.03 14.90
N SER A 362 1.60 -2.45 16.01
CA SER A 362 2.61 -1.38 15.99
C SER A 362 3.92 -1.88 16.54
N LYS A 363 5.04 -1.47 15.94
CA LYS A 363 6.36 -1.75 16.51
C LYS A 363 6.58 -0.83 17.71
N ILE A 364 7.09 -1.39 18.80
CA ILE A 364 7.54 -0.61 19.96
C ILE A 364 9.02 -0.84 20.18
N VAL A 365 9.76 0.23 20.41
CA VAL A 365 11.22 0.19 20.47
C VAL A 365 11.70 1.07 21.62
N ARG A 366 12.38 0.46 22.59
CA ARG A 366 13.18 1.12 23.61
C ARG A 366 14.63 1.13 23.14
N ILE A 367 15.15 2.31 22.78
CA ILE A 367 16.50 2.45 22.24
C ILE A 367 17.44 2.93 23.34
N ASP A 368 18.49 2.16 23.65
CA ASP A 368 19.56 2.65 24.52
C ASP A 368 20.47 3.61 23.75
N ILE A 369 20.14 4.89 23.82
CA ILE A 369 20.78 5.95 23.03
C ILE A 369 21.26 7.09 23.93
N ILE A 370 22.52 7.44 23.71
CA ILE A 370 23.14 8.63 24.26
C ILE A 370 23.22 9.67 23.13
N LYS A 371 22.84 10.90 23.44
CA LYS A 371 22.82 12.04 22.49
C LYS A 371 23.74 13.15 22.99
N LYS A 372 24.40 13.85 22.07
CA LYS A 372 25.10 15.13 22.33
C LYS A 372 24.71 16.14 21.25
N GLY A 373 24.59 17.41 21.66
CA GLY A 373 23.85 18.41 20.89
C GLY A 373 22.34 18.22 21.06
N GLN A 374 21.59 19.28 20.83
CA GLN A 374 20.15 19.33 21.04
C GLN A 374 19.41 19.94 19.85
N THR A 375 19.93 21.00 19.25
CA THR A 375 19.23 21.77 18.22
C THR A 375 19.80 21.44 16.85
N ILE A 376 19.01 20.79 15.99
CA ILE A 376 19.43 20.30 14.67
C ILE A 376 18.73 21.12 13.58
N GLY A 377 19.52 21.74 12.71
CA GLY A 377 19.01 22.38 11.50
C GLY A 377 18.78 21.34 10.42
N TYR A 378 17.61 21.30 9.78
CA TYR A 378 17.30 20.29 8.76
C TYR A 378 16.83 20.92 7.46
N ILE A 379 17.54 20.67 6.37
CA ILE A 379 17.18 21.11 5.02
C ILE A 379 16.46 19.95 4.33
N GLU A 380 15.13 20.02 4.25
CA GLU A 380 14.31 18.92 3.75
C GLU A 380 14.51 18.63 2.26
N GLY A 381 14.62 17.34 1.95
CA GLY A 381 14.71 16.83 0.59
C GLY A 381 13.40 16.21 0.10
N ALA A 382 13.50 15.20 -0.76
CA ALA A 382 12.33 14.56 -1.39
C ALA A 382 11.80 13.38 -0.56
N GLY A 383 10.64 13.55 0.09
CA GLY A 383 9.93 12.46 0.78
C GLY A 383 10.60 12.01 2.08
N ASP A 384 11.01 13.00 2.89
CA ASP A 384 11.88 12.81 4.04
C ASP A 384 11.07 12.78 5.36
N ALA A 385 11.17 11.69 6.13
CA ALA A 385 10.55 11.54 7.45
C ALA A 385 11.59 11.56 8.60
N VAL A 386 12.85 11.81 8.27
CA VAL A 386 13.94 11.85 9.24
C VAL A 386 13.73 12.93 10.32
N PRO A 387 13.26 14.16 10.01
CA PRO A 387 13.05 15.19 11.04
C PRO A 387 12.12 14.73 12.17
N GLU A 388 11.01 14.10 11.83
CA GLU A 388 10.00 13.60 12.76
C GLU A 388 10.61 12.49 13.64
N SER A 389 11.36 11.57 13.04
CA SER A 389 12.07 10.50 13.76
C SER A 389 13.10 11.03 14.76
N LEU A 390 13.86 12.07 14.41
CA LEU A 390 14.82 12.70 15.32
C LEU A 390 14.13 13.45 16.47
N ASN A 391 12.98 14.08 16.22
CA ASN A 391 12.16 14.67 17.28
C ASN A 391 11.61 13.59 18.23
N ASN A 392 11.21 12.43 17.71
CA ASN A 392 10.69 11.32 18.52
C ASN A 392 11.75 10.77 19.48
N ILE A 393 13.04 10.83 19.12
CA ILE A 393 14.14 10.51 20.04
C ILE A 393 14.66 11.75 20.76
N GLY A 394 13.88 12.83 20.89
CA GLY A 394 14.14 13.96 21.77
C GLY A 394 15.15 15.02 21.31
N TYR A 395 15.55 15.05 20.03
CA TYR A 395 16.22 16.24 19.47
C TYR A 395 15.20 17.36 19.21
N SER A 396 15.66 18.61 19.13
CA SER A 396 14.85 19.73 18.63
C SER A 396 15.25 19.99 17.18
N VAL A 397 14.43 19.51 16.24
CA VAL A 397 14.72 19.65 14.81
C VAL A 397 13.99 20.85 14.23
N ILE A 398 14.74 21.81 13.70
CA ILE A 398 14.21 23.01 13.05
C ILE A 398 14.42 22.88 11.55
N LYS A 399 13.31 22.83 10.81
CA LYS A 399 13.32 22.79 9.34
C LYS A 399 13.78 24.14 8.79
N ILE A 400 14.87 24.13 8.02
CA ILE A 400 15.47 25.31 7.40
C ILE A 400 14.97 25.40 5.95
N LYS A 401 14.34 26.52 5.61
CA LYS A 401 14.03 26.81 4.20
C LYS A 401 15.32 27.26 3.50
N PRO A 402 15.63 26.75 2.29
CA PRO A 402 16.87 27.08 1.60
C PRO A 402 17.14 28.59 1.43
N GLN A 403 16.10 29.39 1.19
CA GLN A 403 16.24 30.85 1.08
C GLN A 403 16.74 31.53 2.36
N ASP A 404 16.40 30.99 3.53
CA ASP A 404 16.68 31.59 4.84
C ASP A 404 18.11 31.30 5.31
N ILE A 405 18.82 30.38 4.64
CA ILE A 405 20.20 30.00 4.98
C ILE A 405 21.11 31.24 4.95
N ASN A 406 21.67 31.56 6.12
CA ASN A 406 22.67 32.60 6.36
C ASN A 406 23.50 32.22 7.61
N ALA A 407 24.64 32.88 7.82
CA ALA A 407 25.56 32.55 8.90
C ALA A 407 24.94 32.67 10.31
N ASP A 408 24.16 33.73 10.56
CA ASP A 408 23.51 33.97 11.86
C ASP A 408 22.52 32.85 12.19
N LEU A 409 21.73 32.41 11.20
CA LEU A 409 20.82 31.28 11.36
C LEU A 409 21.57 29.97 11.63
N LEU A 410 22.59 29.66 10.81
CA LEU A 410 23.35 28.41 10.94
C LEU A 410 24.06 28.30 12.28
N SER A 411 24.55 29.40 12.84
CA SER A 411 25.26 29.45 14.13
C SER A 411 24.42 28.99 15.34
N GLN A 412 23.09 28.92 15.19
CA GLN A 412 22.16 28.48 16.24
C GLN A 412 22.06 26.96 16.36
N PHE A 413 22.59 26.22 15.38
CA PHE A 413 22.47 24.77 15.33
C PHE A 413 23.74 24.07 15.79
N ASP A 414 23.56 23.00 16.55
CA ASP A 414 24.65 22.11 16.90
C ASP A 414 25.12 21.32 15.67
N ALA A 415 24.20 20.95 14.78
CA ALA A 415 24.51 20.29 13.50
C ALA A 415 23.46 20.64 12.45
N VAL A 416 23.85 20.56 11.18
CA VAL A 416 22.97 20.78 10.04
C VAL A 416 22.90 19.51 9.20
N VAL A 417 21.69 19.04 8.91
CA VAL A 417 21.44 17.88 8.07
C VAL A 417 20.84 18.33 6.74
N VAL A 418 21.47 17.92 5.64
CA VAL A 418 20.93 18.06 4.28
C VAL A 418 20.22 16.75 3.95
N GLY A 419 18.90 16.83 3.81
CA GLY A 419 18.00 15.71 3.62
C GLY A 419 18.13 15.01 2.28
N ILE A 420 17.40 13.91 2.13
CA ILE A 420 17.53 13.01 0.98
C ILE A 420 17.25 13.71 -0.35
N ARG A 421 18.20 13.65 -1.28
CA ARG A 421 18.10 14.26 -2.61
C ARG A 421 17.86 15.77 -2.59
N ALA A 422 18.15 16.47 -1.50
CA ALA A 422 18.00 17.93 -1.42
C ALA A 422 18.79 18.64 -2.54
N TYR A 423 20.01 18.18 -2.85
CA TYR A 423 20.80 18.72 -3.97
C TYR A 423 20.26 18.33 -5.35
N ASN A 424 19.28 17.44 -5.46
CA ASN A 424 18.62 17.13 -6.73
C ASN A 424 17.35 17.94 -6.97
N ILE A 425 16.71 18.46 -5.91
CA ILE A 425 15.39 19.09 -6.00
C ILE A 425 15.35 20.56 -5.60
N LEU A 426 16.26 21.03 -4.73
CA LEU A 426 16.28 22.42 -4.26
C LEU A 426 17.27 23.23 -5.09
N ASP A 427 16.75 24.16 -5.91
CA ASP A 427 17.55 24.97 -6.81
C ASP A 427 18.36 26.06 -6.08
N GLU A 428 17.89 26.48 -4.90
CA GLU A 428 18.49 27.54 -4.09
C GLU A 428 19.83 27.12 -3.49
N LEU A 429 20.03 25.82 -3.22
CA LEU A 429 21.24 25.32 -2.55
C LEU A 429 22.52 25.60 -3.34
N LYS A 430 22.44 25.77 -4.65
CA LYS A 430 23.59 26.15 -5.50
C LYS A 430 24.19 27.50 -5.13
N PHE A 431 23.44 28.36 -4.45
CA PHE A 431 23.89 29.67 -3.98
C PHE A 431 24.24 29.68 -2.49
N LYS A 432 24.11 28.54 -1.79
CA LYS A 432 24.24 28.45 -0.33
C LYS A 432 25.37 27.52 0.12
N GLN A 433 26.03 26.82 -0.81
CA GLN A 433 27.10 25.87 -0.50
C GLN A 433 28.22 26.49 0.34
N ASP A 434 28.70 27.67 -0.06
CA ASP A 434 29.80 28.35 0.64
C ASP A 434 29.45 28.62 2.11
N LEU A 435 28.22 29.10 2.39
CA LEU A 435 27.74 29.34 3.76
C LEU A 435 27.65 28.05 4.59
N LEU A 436 27.28 26.94 3.96
CA LEU A 436 27.21 25.64 4.63
C LEU A 436 28.61 25.10 4.93
N PHE A 437 29.58 25.30 4.03
CA PHE A 437 30.96 24.90 4.26
C PHE A 437 31.65 25.79 5.30
N ASP A 438 31.40 27.10 5.30
CA ASP A 438 31.85 28.05 6.33
C ASP A 438 31.35 27.64 7.72
N PHE A 439 30.09 27.19 7.82
CA PHE A 439 29.53 26.66 9.07
C PHE A 439 30.34 25.46 9.59
N VAL A 440 30.75 24.54 8.71
CA VAL A 440 31.60 23.41 9.09
C VAL A 440 32.98 23.91 9.50
N GLU A 441 33.58 24.81 8.73
CA GLU A 441 34.91 25.37 9.03
C GLU A 441 34.97 25.99 10.44
N GLN A 442 33.89 26.65 10.85
CA GLN A 442 33.76 27.31 12.15
C GLN A 442 33.53 26.35 13.34
N GLY A 443 33.27 25.06 13.08
CA GLY A 443 33.08 24.05 14.13
C GLY A 443 31.76 23.29 14.07
N GLY A 444 30.89 23.63 13.12
CA GLY A 444 29.62 22.93 12.91
C GLY A 444 29.81 21.51 12.38
N ASN A 445 28.87 20.62 12.69
CA ASN A 445 28.79 19.31 12.03
C ASN A 445 27.74 19.37 10.92
N MET A 446 28.11 18.98 9.71
CA MET A 446 27.20 18.91 8.57
C MET A 446 27.08 17.46 8.10
N ILE A 447 25.85 16.96 8.00
CA ILE A 447 25.55 15.62 7.49
C ILE A 447 24.80 15.78 6.17
N VAL A 448 25.37 15.28 5.08
CA VAL A 448 24.71 15.20 3.78
C VAL A 448 24.26 13.77 3.54
N GLN A 449 22.94 13.60 3.46
CA GLN A 449 22.35 12.31 3.15
C GLN A 449 22.34 12.04 1.65
N TYR A 450 21.95 10.81 1.30
CA TYR A 450 21.85 10.27 -0.04
C TYR A 450 21.36 11.30 -1.09
N ASN A 451 22.15 11.47 -2.17
CA ASN A 451 21.79 12.20 -3.38
C ASN A 451 22.06 11.34 -4.62
N THR A 452 21.40 11.63 -5.75
CA THR A 452 21.67 10.94 -7.03
C THR A 452 22.67 11.71 -7.88
N SER A 453 23.54 11.00 -8.61
CA SER A 453 24.54 11.59 -9.53
C SER A 453 23.93 12.34 -10.73
N ARG A 454 22.64 12.12 -11.03
CA ARG A 454 21.93 12.82 -12.11
C ARG A 454 21.14 14.00 -11.57
N ARG A 455 21.10 15.10 -12.32
CA ARG A 455 20.33 16.31 -11.98
C ARG A 455 20.72 16.92 -10.63
N LEU A 456 22.00 16.87 -10.27
CA LEU A 456 22.51 17.71 -9.18
C LEU A 456 22.33 19.18 -9.58
N LYS A 457 21.89 19.99 -8.63
CA LYS A 457 21.69 21.44 -8.78
C LYS A 457 22.90 22.24 -8.34
N VAL A 458 23.83 21.60 -7.63
CA VAL A 458 25.08 22.18 -7.14
C VAL A 458 26.26 21.58 -7.89
N ASP A 459 27.30 22.39 -8.10
CA ASP A 459 28.53 21.94 -8.76
C ASP A 459 29.43 21.13 -7.82
N GLN A 460 29.45 21.52 -6.53
CA GLN A 460 30.21 20.86 -5.47
C GLN A 460 29.28 20.50 -4.32
N ILE A 461 29.16 19.20 -4.03
CA ILE A 461 28.31 18.71 -2.94
C ILE A 461 29.02 18.70 -1.58
N ALA A 462 30.36 18.77 -1.58
CA ALA A 462 31.22 18.66 -0.40
C ALA A 462 32.40 19.66 -0.49
N PRO A 463 33.07 20.02 0.63
CA PRO A 463 34.17 20.98 0.65
C PRO A 463 35.46 20.47 0.00
N TYR A 464 35.58 19.14 -0.18
CA TYR A 464 36.68 18.48 -0.88
C TYR A 464 36.12 17.62 -2.03
N PRO A 465 36.93 17.27 -3.05
CA PRO A 465 36.47 16.46 -4.19
C PRO A 465 35.77 15.16 -3.78
N LEU A 466 34.51 15.01 -4.20
CA LEU A 466 33.68 13.83 -3.93
C LEU A 466 32.70 13.64 -5.09
N LYS A 467 32.64 12.43 -5.64
CA LYS A 467 31.85 12.11 -6.84
C LYS A 467 30.91 10.94 -6.59
N LEU A 468 29.62 11.22 -6.76
CA LEU A 468 28.56 10.23 -6.64
C LEU A 468 28.62 9.22 -7.78
N SER A 469 28.48 7.93 -7.46
CA SER A 469 28.41 6.86 -8.44
C SER A 469 26.96 6.33 -8.56
N ARG A 470 26.81 5.08 -8.98
CA ARG A 470 25.54 4.32 -8.96
C ARG A 470 25.61 3.13 -8.00
N ASP A 471 26.71 3.03 -7.26
CA ASP A 471 26.97 1.94 -6.34
C ASP A 471 25.93 1.94 -5.24
N ARG A 472 25.51 0.75 -4.87
CA ARG A 472 24.44 0.48 -3.91
C ARG A 472 24.67 -0.87 -3.26
N VAL A 473 24.03 -1.09 -2.12
CA VAL A 473 23.95 -2.38 -1.46
C VAL A 473 22.47 -2.57 -1.13
N THR A 474 21.84 -3.43 -1.92
CA THR A 474 20.38 -3.64 -1.92
C THR A 474 19.95 -4.82 -1.05
N ASP A 475 20.87 -5.69 -0.65
CA ASP A 475 20.61 -6.72 0.36
C ASP A 475 20.64 -6.08 1.75
N GLU A 476 19.48 -6.00 2.41
CA GLU A 476 19.34 -5.46 3.77
C GLU A 476 20.08 -6.27 4.83
N ASN A 477 20.46 -7.53 4.53
CA ASN A 477 21.23 -8.39 5.41
C ASN A 477 22.74 -8.39 5.10
N ALA A 478 23.18 -7.58 4.12
CA ALA A 478 24.60 -7.48 3.78
C ALA A 478 25.44 -7.15 5.03
N GLU A 479 26.58 -7.84 5.14
CA GLU A 479 27.54 -7.65 6.23
C GLU A 479 28.11 -6.22 6.17
N VAL A 480 28.14 -5.56 7.33
CA VAL A 480 28.77 -4.25 7.50
C VAL A 480 30.09 -4.43 8.23
N ARG A 481 31.19 -4.08 7.56
CA ARG A 481 32.55 -4.18 8.11
C ARG A 481 33.07 -2.80 8.48
N PHE A 482 33.74 -2.70 9.63
CA PHE A 482 34.33 -1.45 10.12
C PHE A 482 35.74 -1.30 9.57
N ILE A 483 35.98 -0.23 8.80
CA ILE A 483 37.29 0.08 8.22
C ILE A 483 38.20 0.69 9.27
N ASP A 484 37.67 1.64 10.05
CA ASP A 484 38.35 2.25 11.19
C ASP A 484 37.52 2.01 12.48
N PRO A 485 37.70 0.86 13.14
CA PRO A 485 36.91 0.47 14.32
C PRO A 485 37.06 1.39 15.54
N ASP A 486 38.13 2.19 15.59
CA ASP A 486 38.42 3.11 16.70
C ASP A 486 37.91 4.53 16.41
N HIS A 487 37.39 4.79 15.20
CA HIS A 487 36.88 6.10 14.81
C HIS A 487 35.75 6.57 15.75
N PRO A 488 35.68 7.86 16.12
CA PRO A 488 34.63 8.39 17.00
C PRO A 488 33.20 8.08 16.56
N LEU A 489 32.93 8.04 15.26
CA LEU A 489 31.59 7.69 14.72
C LEU A 489 31.11 6.29 15.12
N LEU A 490 32.02 5.37 15.43
CA LEU A 490 31.68 4.02 15.90
C LEU A 490 31.79 3.86 17.43
N ASN A 491 32.25 4.89 18.15
CA ASN A 491 32.63 4.75 19.55
C ASN A 491 32.05 5.84 20.47
N TYR A 492 31.50 6.93 19.93
CA TYR A 492 31.05 8.06 20.73
C TYR A 492 29.85 8.81 20.14
N PRO A 493 28.85 9.17 20.96
CA PRO A 493 28.69 8.80 22.37
C PRO A 493 28.20 7.36 22.56
N ASN A 494 27.78 6.70 21.49
CA ASN A 494 27.35 5.30 21.50
C ASN A 494 28.45 4.41 20.93
N LYS A 495 28.73 3.28 21.58
CA LYS A 495 29.53 2.21 20.96
C LYS A 495 28.66 1.48 19.94
N ILE A 496 29.07 1.51 18.69
CA ILE A 496 28.43 0.83 17.56
C ILE A 496 29.08 -0.53 17.37
N GLU A 497 28.24 -1.54 17.22
CA GLU A 497 28.63 -2.92 17.00
C GLU A 497 28.00 -3.44 15.70
N PRO A 498 28.50 -4.55 15.11
CA PRO A 498 27.86 -5.13 13.93
C PRO A 498 26.36 -5.44 14.11
N SER A 499 25.93 -5.71 15.35
CA SER A 499 24.53 -5.94 15.72
C SER A 499 23.63 -4.71 15.53
N ASP A 500 24.18 -3.49 15.52
CA ASP A 500 23.43 -2.25 15.21
C ASP A 500 22.97 -2.19 13.74
N PHE A 501 23.49 -3.09 12.90
CA PHE A 501 23.06 -3.28 11.53
C PHE A 501 22.05 -4.42 11.38
N ASN A 502 21.58 -5.05 12.46
CA ASN A 502 20.52 -6.04 12.38
C ASN A 502 19.14 -5.37 12.22
N GLY A 503 18.22 -6.06 11.55
CA GLY A 503 16.83 -5.60 11.40
C GLY A 503 16.63 -4.39 10.49
N TRP A 504 17.66 -4.01 9.72
CA TRP A 504 17.49 -3.03 8.65
C TRP A 504 16.55 -3.58 7.59
N VAL A 505 15.81 -2.70 6.93
CA VAL A 505 14.80 -3.07 5.94
C VAL A 505 15.18 -2.62 4.55
N GLN A 506 14.70 -3.34 3.54
CA GLN A 506 14.77 -2.97 2.13
C GLN A 506 16.18 -2.90 1.51
N GLU A 507 17.14 -2.16 2.06
CA GLU A 507 18.50 -2.00 1.54
C GLU A 507 19.45 -1.36 2.57
N ARG A 508 20.78 -1.56 2.44
CA ARG A 508 21.75 -0.84 3.27
C ARG A 508 21.95 0.62 2.86
N GLY A 509 21.92 0.87 1.56
CA GLY A 509 22.19 2.21 1.06
C GLY A 509 22.36 2.29 -0.44
N LEU A 510 22.24 3.51 -0.95
CA LEU A 510 22.15 3.80 -2.38
C LEU A 510 23.05 4.96 -2.81
N TYR A 511 23.54 4.88 -4.05
CA TYR A 511 24.33 5.90 -4.74
C TYR A 511 25.51 6.40 -3.90
N PHE A 512 26.31 5.46 -3.40
CA PHE A 512 27.54 5.78 -2.70
C PHE A 512 28.47 6.60 -3.62
N PRO A 513 29.25 7.54 -3.07
CA PRO A 513 30.42 8.07 -3.75
C PRO A 513 31.33 6.91 -4.17
N GLY A 514 31.84 6.97 -5.40
CA GLY A 514 32.79 5.99 -5.92
C GLY A 514 34.23 6.53 -5.99
N GLU A 515 34.39 7.86 -5.91
CA GLU A 515 35.68 8.54 -5.93
C GLU A 515 35.62 9.72 -4.93
N TRP A 516 36.65 9.86 -4.09
CA TRP A 516 36.81 10.95 -3.13
C TRP A 516 38.29 11.23 -2.86
N SER A 517 38.61 12.42 -2.33
CA SER A 517 39.98 12.82 -1.98
C SER A 517 40.43 12.32 -0.60
N GLU A 518 41.73 12.40 -0.31
CA GLU A 518 42.36 11.82 0.89
C GLU A 518 41.86 12.43 2.23
N GLU A 519 41.22 13.59 2.20
CA GLU A 519 40.61 14.22 3.38
C GLU A 519 39.42 13.43 3.93
N PHE A 520 38.80 12.57 3.12
CA PHE A 520 37.70 11.72 3.55
C PHE A 520 38.21 10.39 4.09
N THR A 521 37.84 10.10 5.34
CA THR A 521 38.01 8.79 5.96
C THR A 521 36.75 7.95 5.73
N PRO A 522 36.84 6.81 5.03
CA PRO A 522 35.73 5.86 4.93
C PRO A 522 35.60 5.06 6.22
N ILE A 523 34.37 4.92 6.72
CA ILE A 523 34.10 4.26 8.02
C ILE A 523 33.65 2.81 7.86
N LEU A 524 32.87 2.54 6.81
CA LEU A 524 32.18 1.27 6.61
C LEU A 524 32.45 0.70 5.22
N SER A 525 32.65 -0.62 5.16
CA SER A 525 32.74 -1.40 3.92
C SER A 525 31.57 -2.38 3.83
N LEU A 526 30.84 -2.35 2.73
CA LEU A 526 29.66 -3.20 2.48
C LEU A 526 29.55 -3.62 1.01
N ASN A 527 28.93 -4.77 0.75
CA ASN A 527 28.65 -5.26 -0.61
C ASN A 527 27.48 -6.25 -0.61
N ASP A 528 26.74 -6.30 -1.72
CA ASP A 528 25.82 -7.39 -1.99
C ASP A 528 26.61 -8.70 -2.24
N PRO A 529 25.99 -9.88 -2.03
CA PRO A 529 26.64 -11.17 -2.27
C PRO A 529 27.19 -11.27 -3.71
N GLY A 530 28.49 -11.53 -3.84
CA GLY A 530 29.17 -11.68 -5.13
C GLY A 530 29.63 -10.37 -5.79
N GLU A 531 29.37 -9.21 -5.17
CA GLU A 531 29.85 -7.91 -5.66
C GLU A 531 31.12 -7.43 -4.95
N SER A 532 31.80 -6.43 -5.51
CA SER A 532 32.98 -5.83 -4.88
C SER A 532 32.61 -4.99 -3.65
N PRO A 533 33.45 -4.98 -2.60
CA PRO A 533 33.32 -4.07 -1.45
C PRO A 533 33.20 -2.61 -1.86
N LYS A 534 32.28 -1.87 -1.23
CA LYS A 534 32.08 -0.44 -1.39
C LYS A 534 32.33 0.27 -0.06
N GLU A 535 33.11 1.33 -0.08
CA GLU A 535 33.58 2.04 1.13
C GLU A 535 33.00 3.47 1.25
N GLY A 536 32.27 3.93 0.23
CA GLY A 536 31.69 5.28 0.19
C GLY A 536 30.39 5.44 0.99
N SER A 537 29.91 4.41 1.68
CA SER A 537 28.59 4.45 2.34
C SER A 537 28.52 5.46 3.49
N LEU A 538 29.63 5.67 4.20
CA LEU A 538 29.79 6.68 5.25
C LEU A 538 31.22 7.25 5.18
N LEU A 539 31.31 8.49 4.73
CA LEU A 539 32.56 9.24 4.60
C LEU A 539 32.55 10.43 5.56
N VAL A 540 33.65 10.66 6.27
CA VAL A 540 33.82 11.83 7.14
C VAL A 540 35.11 12.56 6.80
N ALA A 541 35.04 13.88 6.72
CA ALA A 541 36.20 14.74 6.53
C ALA A 541 36.17 15.87 7.56
N LYS A 542 37.34 16.19 8.10
CA LYS A 542 37.50 17.39 8.92
C LYS A 542 37.62 18.61 8.02
N HIS A 543 36.86 19.66 8.30
CA HIS A 543 36.97 20.93 7.60
C HIS A 543 37.00 22.06 8.63
N GLY A 544 38.12 22.77 8.70
CA GLY A 544 38.42 23.68 9.81
C GLY A 544 38.30 22.99 11.18
N LYS A 545 37.37 23.48 12.00
CA LYS A 545 37.11 22.98 13.35
C LYS A 545 36.00 21.94 13.42
N GLY A 546 35.18 21.82 12.38
CA GLY A 546 34.02 20.94 12.33
C GLY A 546 34.22 19.71 11.46
N HIS A 547 33.11 19.00 11.23
CA HIS A 547 33.09 17.76 10.46
C HIS A 547 32.04 17.83 9.36
N TYR A 548 32.47 17.51 8.14
CA TYR A 548 31.58 17.24 7.02
C TYR A 548 31.44 15.73 6.88
N ILE A 549 30.20 15.23 6.87
CA ILE A 549 29.88 13.82 6.77
C ILE A 549 28.98 13.62 5.55
N TYR A 550 29.37 12.73 4.65
CA TYR A 550 28.48 12.23 3.60
C TYR A 550 28.05 10.81 3.95
N THR A 551 26.75 10.52 3.84
CA THR A 551 26.23 9.16 4.00
C THR A 551 25.25 8.80 2.89
N GLY A 552 25.46 7.63 2.29
CA GLY A 552 24.51 7.00 1.40
C GLY A 552 23.69 5.90 2.06
N LEU A 553 23.86 5.67 3.37
CA LEU A 553 23.06 4.72 4.14
C LEU A 553 21.59 5.14 4.13
N SER A 554 20.69 4.15 4.06
CA SER A 554 19.25 4.38 3.92
C SER A 554 18.53 4.73 5.21
N PHE A 555 19.05 5.68 6.00
CA PHE A 555 18.41 6.13 7.27
C PHE A 555 16.93 6.50 7.12
N PHE A 556 16.55 7.08 5.98
CA PHE A 556 15.16 7.42 5.65
C PHE A 556 14.23 6.21 5.50
N ARG A 557 14.75 4.99 5.37
CA ARG A 557 14.02 3.71 5.44
C ARG A 557 14.04 3.14 6.86
N GLU A 558 15.19 3.21 7.51
CA GLU A 558 15.38 2.59 8.83
C GLU A 558 14.68 3.34 9.96
N PHE A 559 14.56 4.66 9.86
CA PHE A 559 13.94 5.48 10.90
C PHE A 559 12.43 5.27 11.01
N PRO A 560 11.64 5.26 9.91
CA PRO A 560 10.24 4.88 9.94
C PRO A 560 10.01 3.49 10.56
N GLU A 561 10.90 2.53 10.30
CA GLU A 561 10.84 1.17 10.87
C GLU A 561 11.41 1.06 12.29
N GLY A 562 11.84 2.17 12.90
CA GLY A 562 12.31 2.19 14.28
C GLY A 562 13.59 1.40 14.54
N VAL A 563 14.50 1.25 13.57
CA VAL A 563 15.71 0.41 13.73
C VAL A 563 16.70 1.04 14.73
N PRO A 564 16.95 0.42 15.91
CA PRO A 564 17.71 1.05 16.99
C PRO A 564 19.12 1.52 16.59
N GLY A 565 19.88 0.65 15.91
CA GLY A 565 21.27 0.93 15.57
C GLY A 565 21.45 2.05 14.56
N ALA A 566 20.45 2.26 13.68
CA ALA A 566 20.41 3.40 12.77
C ALA A 566 20.35 4.72 13.57
N TYR A 567 19.50 4.80 14.60
CA TYR A 567 19.42 5.98 15.47
C TYR A 567 20.72 6.22 16.25
N ARG A 568 21.34 5.15 16.79
CA ARG A 568 22.60 5.24 17.55
C ARG A 568 23.74 5.77 16.68
N LEU A 569 23.91 5.23 15.46
CA LEU A 569 24.92 5.69 14.51
C LEU A 569 24.68 7.14 14.08
N PHE A 570 23.43 7.51 13.79
CA PHE A 570 23.13 8.89 13.40
C PHE A 570 23.33 9.88 14.55
N ALA A 571 23.03 9.48 15.79
CA ALA A 571 23.36 10.29 16.97
C ALA A 571 24.87 10.50 17.14
N ASN A 572 25.71 9.49 16.84
CA ASN A 572 27.16 9.66 16.80
C ASN A 572 27.60 10.68 15.74
N MET A 573 27.01 10.62 14.54
CA MET A 573 27.28 11.60 13.48
C MET A 573 26.90 13.03 13.89
N LEU A 574 25.77 13.21 14.56
CA LEU A 574 25.39 14.52 15.10
C LEU A 574 26.34 14.98 16.22
N SER A 575 26.90 14.05 16.98
CA SER A 575 27.65 14.30 18.22
C SER A 575 29.16 14.47 18.07
N ILE A 576 29.75 14.11 16.92
CA ILE A 576 31.20 14.07 16.75
C ILE A 576 31.88 15.39 17.13
N GLY A 577 32.96 15.33 17.93
CA GLY A 577 33.73 16.51 18.36
C GLY A 577 33.06 17.41 19.40
N LYS A 578 31.92 17.00 19.99
CA LYS A 578 31.13 17.81 20.96
C LYS A 578 31.38 17.46 22.43
N ASP A 579 32.60 17.07 22.78
CA ASP A 579 32.96 16.54 24.09
C ASP A 579 32.70 17.49 25.28
N ASN A 580 32.51 18.80 25.02
CA ASN A 580 32.38 19.86 26.03
C ASN A 580 31.04 20.63 26.03
N ILE A 581 29.98 20.13 25.38
CA ILE A 581 28.69 20.85 25.39
C ILE A 581 27.93 20.58 26.70
N ASN A 582 27.72 21.65 27.48
CA ASN A 582 26.92 21.63 28.69
C ASN A 582 25.42 21.53 28.32
N LEU A 583 24.81 20.37 28.59
CA LEU A 583 23.44 20.01 28.18
C LEU A 583 22.33 20.85 28.87
N ASP A 584 22.67 21.70 29.83
CA ASP A 584 21.71 22.49 30.62
C ASP A 584 21.35 23.86 30.01
N LYS A 585 21.91 24.25 28.86
CA LYS A 585 21.47 25.47 28.16
C LYS A 585 20.18 25.21 27.38
N LYS A 586 19.04 25.20 28.08
CA LYS A 586 17.75 25.48 27.44
C LYS A 586 17.77 26.90 26.90
N LEU A 587 17.66 27.07 25.59
CA LEU A 587 17.27 28.33 24.98
C LEU A 587 15.87 28.68 25.54
N THR A 588 15.83 29.70 26.37
CA THR A 588 14.60 30.36 26.81
C THR A 588 14.48 31.61 25.95
N ASP A 589 13.66 31.48 24.90
CA ASP A 589 12.66 32.44 24.39
C ASP A 589 12.34 32.16 22.92
#